data_AF-A0A385SDV8-F1
#
_entry.id   AF-A0A385SDV8-F1
#
_cell.length_a   1.000
_cell.length_b   1.000
_cell.length_c   1.000
_cell.angle_alpha   90.00
_cell.angle_beta   90.00
_cell.angle_gamma   90.00
#
_symmetry.space_group_name_H-M   'P 1'
#
loop_
_entity.id
_entity.type
_entity.pdbx_description
1 polymer ?
#
loop_
_entity_poly.entity_id
_entity_poly.type
_entity_poly.pdbx_seq_one_letter_code
_entity_poly.pdbx_strand_id
1 'polypeptide(L)'
;MYHGGDTVRSPRLGLQTQIPPGWSGVLPRDTEIFLLMPESNTVGEIYVAVNENMDLERQKKRWEAGTELSPGLRLQPENGITNRGTDVITVVGKVTGANANQQARIYAEAKCSPVGFCVTYLATSDAAHIENVKIALQTFVDNTVFQQPSNESPYARFNWKKFLDGKILLAMGYDANSKRIDEVDLCADGSFRSDITRTGIFKGQAKGYQGKKRGSWHVASHGEKAVITFTFEKKLPDVDIELEARDEEIYIKGTRYFVGESERCK
;
A
#
# COMPACT_ATOMS: atom_id res chain seq x y z
N MET A 1 2.14 0.94 -3.27
CA MET A 1 2.72 2.12 -2.60
C MET A 1 1.63 3.16 -2.49
N TYR A 2 1.49 3.78 -1.33
CA TYR A 2 0.51 4.83 -1.03
C TYR A 2 1.24 6.17 -0.95
N HIS A 3 0.65 7.24 -1.47
CA HIS A 3 1.24 8.58 -1.47
C HIS A 3 0.57 9.50 -0.45
N GLY A 4 1.17 10.66 -0.19
CA GLY A 4 0.58 11.68 0.66
C GLY A 4 -0.86 12.01 0.29
N GLY A 5 -1.77 11.96 1.27
CA GLY A 5 -3.21 12.16 1.08
C GLY A 5 -4.00 10.91 0.71
N ASP A 6 -3.36 9.80 0.36
CA ASP A 6 -4.06 8.53 0.15
C ASP A 6 -4.65 8.00 1.46
N THR A 7 -5.84 7.41 1.35
CA THR A 7 -6.52 6.77 2.48
C THR A 7 -6.16 5.28 2.51
N VAL A 8 -5.64 4.82 3.65
CA VAL A 8 -5.38 3.41 3.94
C VAL A 8 -6.50 2.88 4.83
N ARG A 9 -7.00 1.67 4.51
CA ARG A 9 -8.11 1.04 5.24
C ARG A 9 -7.80 -0.40 5.56
N SER A 10 -8.21 -0.83 6.75
CA SER A 10 -8.35 -2.24 7.12
C SER A 10 -9.79 -2.46 7.56
N PRO A 11 -10.69 -2.90 6.65
CA PRO A 11 -12.09 -3.16 6.97
C PRO A 11 -12.26 -4.17 8.10
N ARG A 12 -11.44 -5.23 8.13
CA ARG A 12 -11.44 -6.28 9.16
C ARG A 12 -11.23 -5.72 10.57
N LEU A 13 -10.46 -4.65 10.70
CA LEU A 13 -10.19 -3.99 11.98
C LEU A 13 -11.07 -2.74 12.19
N GLY A 14 -11.83 -2.31 11.18
CA GLY A 14 -12.52 -1.03 11.19
C GLY A 14 -11.54 0.15 11.30
N LEU A 15 -10.32 0.01 10.77
CA LEU A 15 -9.28 1.02 10.84
C LEU A 15 -9.22 1.81 9.54
N GLN A 16 -9.22 3.13 9.63
CA GLN A 16 -8.94 4.03 8.51
C GLN A 16 -7.94 5.10 8.94
N THR A 17 -7.00 5.44 8.06
CA THR A 17 -6.10 6.58 8.24
C THR A 17 -5.71 7.19 6.90
N GLN A 18 -5.09 8.37 6.91
CA GLN A 18 -4.64 9.08 5.72
C GLN A 18 -3.15 9.36 5.81
N ILE A 19 -2.39 8.99 4.76
CA ILE A 19 -0.94 9.20 4.70
C ILE A 19 -0.64 10.70 4.81
N PRO A 20 0.27 11.12 5.72
CA PRO A 20 0.64 12.52 5.86
C PRO A 20 1.25 13.09 4.56
N PRO A 21 1.06 14.38 4.26
CA PRO A 21 1.71 15.03 3.12
C PRO A 21 3.24 14.88 3.17
N GLY A 22 3.87 14.59 2.03
CA GLY A 22 5.33 14.41 1.91
C GLY A 22 5.85 13.07 2.41
N TRP A 23 4.96 12.10 2.64
CA TRP A 23 5.29 10.72 3.02
C TRP A 23 4.66 9.74 2.06
N SER A 24 5.36 8.63 1.84
CA SER A 24 4.87 7.50 1.07
C SER A 24 4.83 6.26 1.96
N GLY A 25 3.73 5.50 1.88
CA GLY A 25 3.46 4.31 2.67
C GLY A 25 3.61 3.02 1.85
N VAL A 26 4.07 1.94 2.49
CA VAL A 26 4.14 0.60 1.92
C VAL A 26 3.82 -0.44 2.99
N LEU A 27 3.11 -1.49 2.60
CA LEU A 27 3.01 -2.72 3.38
C LEU A 27 3.95 -3.73 2.71
N PRO A 28 5.16 -3.98 3.25
CA PRO A 28 6.04 -5.00 2.71
C PRO A 28 5.34 -6.37 2.71
N ARG A 29 5.63 -7.18 1.69
CA ARG A 29 5.09 -8.55 1.62
C ARG A 29 5.56 -9.35 2.83
N ASP A 30 4.67 -10.20 3.33
CA ASP A 30 4.93 -11.11 4.45
C ASP A 30 5.30 -10.42 5.77
N THR A 31 4.95 -9.13 5.92
CA THR A 31 5.07 -8.41 7.20
C THR A 31 3.72 -7.88 7.66
N GLU A 32 3.56 -7.72 8.97
CA GLU A 32 2.41 -7.06 9.59
C GLU A 32 2.72 -5.59 9.95
N ILE A 33 3.75 -5.02 9.32
CA ILE A 33 4.26 -3.68 9.62
C ILE A 33 4.09 -2.78 8.40
N PHE A 34 3.25 -1.76 8.53
CA PHE A 34 3.13 -0.71 7.53
C PHE A 34 4.24 0.33 7.74
N LEU A 35 5.03 0.58 6.70
CA LEU A 35 6.17 1.48 6.73
C LEU A 35 5.84 2.77 5.97
N LEU A 36 6.10 3.93 6.57
CA LEU A 36 6.12 5.21 5.88
C LEU A 36 7.55 5.73 5.78
N MET A 37 7.88 6.24 4.61
CA MET A 37 9.15 6.88 4.28
C MET A 37 8.90 8.29 3.75
N PRO A 38 9.77 9.26 4.05
CA PRO A 38 9.64 10.60 3.54
C PRO A 38 9.90 10.64 2.03
N GLU A 39 9.17 11.49 1.31
CA GLU A 39 9.35 11.71 -0.14
C GLU A 39 10.48 12.71 -0.45
N SER A 40 11.10 13.26 0.60
CA SER A 40 12.15 14.27 0.54
C SER A 40 13.42 13.78 1.24
N ASN A 41 14.46 14.62 1.29
CA ASN A 41 15.72 14.34 2.01
C ASN A 41 15.58 14.32 3.55
N THR A 42 14.37 14.17 4.08
CA THR A 42 14.19 13.96 5.53
C THR A 42 14.77 12.60 5.89
N VAL A 43 15.60 12.55 6.93
CA VAL A 43 16.12 11.28 7.45
C VAL A 43 15.16 10.77 8.51
N GLY A 44 14.49 9.65 8.24
CA GLY A 44 13.66 8.96 9.24
C GLY A 44 12.56 8.11 8.61
N GLU A 45 11.93 7.30 9.45
CA GLU A 45 10.93 6.31 9.05
C GLU A 45 9.83 6.25 10.11
N ILE A 46 8.61 5.88 9.69
CA ILE A 46 7.50 5.60 10.61
C ILE A 46 7.04 4.17 10.39
N TYR A 47 7.10 3.36 11.44
CA TYR A 47 6.63 1.98 11.47
C TYR A 47 5.28 1.92 12.16
N VAL A 48 4.33 1.21 11.57
CA VAL A 48 2.98 1.06 12.11
C VAL A 48 2.61 -0.40 12.21
N ALA A 49 2.23 -0.81 13.42
CA ALA A 49 1.86 -2.18 13.72
C ALA A 49 0.54 -2.22 14.51
N VAL A 50 -0.29 -3.21 14.22
CA VAL A 50 -1.53 -3.47 14.97
C VAL A 50 -1.25 -4.53 16.03
N ASN A 51 -1.65 -4.24 17.26
CA ASN A 51 -1.61 -5.18 18.37
C ASN A 51 -3.04 -5.58 18.72
N GLU A 52 -3.45 -6.75 18.27
CA GLU A 52 -4.77 -7.31 18.58
C GLU A 52 -4.87 -7.71 20.06
N ASN A 53 -6.09 -7.74 20.61
CA ASN A 53 -6.37 -8.09 22.01
C ASN A 53 -5.64 -7.18 23.03
N MET A 54 -5.51 -5.91 22.68
CA MET A 54 -4.76 -4.90 23.43
C MET A 54 -5.65 -3.72 23.79
N ASP A 55 -5.49 -3.21 25.01
CA ASP A 55 -6.08 -1.95 25.48
C ASP A 55 -4.96 -0.97 25.90
N LEU A 56 -5.32 0.28 26.18
CA LEU A 56 -4.36 1.34 26.49
C LEU A 56 -3.48 1.02 27.70
N GLU A 57 -4.07 0.45 28.76
CA GLU A 57 -3.37 0.11 30.00
C GLU A 57 -2.42 -1.08 29.80
N ARG A 58 -2.84 -2.10 29.05
CA ARG A 58 -1.98 -3.23 28.68
C ARG A 58 -0.83 -2.79 27.79
N GLN A 59 -1.09 -1.90 26.83
CA GLN A 59 -0.05 -1.36 25.95
C GLN A 59 0.96 -0.54 26.75
N LYS A 60 0.49 0.29 27.69
CA LYS A 60 1.35 1.04 28.60
C LYS A 60 2.26 0.13 29.42
N LYS A 61 1.71 -0.90 30.07
CA LYS A 61 2.49 -1.90 30.83
C LYS A 61 3.50 -2.64 29.95
N ARG A 62 3.13 -2.98 28.72
CA ARG A 62 4.03 -3.62 27.74
C ARG A 62 5.22 -2.73 27.40
N TRP A 63 4.99 -1.43 27.22
CA TRP A 63 6.05 -0.47 26.97
C TRP A 63 6.92 -0.22 28.20
N GLU A 64 6.34 -0.16 29.41
CA GLU A 64 7.08 -0.07 30.68
C GLU A 64 8.02 -1.26 30.90
N ALA A 65 7.60 -2.46 30.51
CA ALA A 65 8.43 -3.67 30.59
C ALA A 65 9.58 -3.71 29.54
N GLY A 66 9.58 -2.79 28.58
CA GLY A 66 10.46 -2.80 27.41
C GLY A 66 9.95 -3.75 26.33
N THR A 67 9.83 -3.24 25.11
CA THR A 67 9.31 -4.01 23.97
C THR A 67 10.45 -4.43 23.05
N GLU A 68 10.53 -5.72 22.75
CA GLU A 68 11.45 -6.23 21.72
C GLU A 68 10.93 -5.85 20.33
N LEU A 69 11.79 -5.20 19.54
CA LEU A 69 11.49 -4.78 18.17
C LEU A 69 11.94 -5.84 17.17
N SER A 70 13.08 -6.48 17.46
CA SER A 70 13.64 -7.61 16.74
C SER A 70 14.58 -8.36 17.69
N PRO A 71 14.99 -9.61 17.36
CA PRO A 71 15.86 -10.39 18.23
C PRO A 71 17.09 -9.61 18.70
N GLY A 72 17.14 -9.30 20.00
CA GLY A 72 18.25 -8.56 20.62
C GLY A 72 18.21 -7.04 20.49
N LEU A 73 17.16 -6.45 19.90
CA LEU A 73 16.89 -5.01 19.90
C LEU A 73 15.62 -4.69 20.68
N ARG A 74 15.73 -3.81 21.69
CA ARG A 74 14.61 -3.43 22.56
C ARG A 74 14.39 -1.93 22.56
N LEU A 75 13.13 -1.52 22.47
CA LEU A 75 12.70 -0.17 22.77
C LEU A 75 12.78 0.04 24.28
N GLN A 76 13.61 0.99 24.70
CA GLN A 76 13.70 1.44 26.09
C GLN A 76 13.15 2.87 26.19
N PRO A 77 12.10 3.10 27.00
CA PRO A 77 11.65 4.45 27.33
C PRO A 77 12.77 5.24 28.00
N GLU A 78 13.02 6.47 27.54
CA GLU A 78 13.96 7.39 28.21
C GLU A 78 13.25 8.15 29.34
N ASN A 79 11.96 8.38 29.17
CA ASN A 79 11.07 9.05 30.12
C ASN A 79 9.85 8.17 30.44
N GLY A 80 9.02 8.62 31.38
CA GLY A 80 7.73 7.98 31.63
C GLY A 80 6.81 8.06 30.41
N ILE A 81 5.92 7.08 30.28
CA ILE A 81 4.86 7.08 29.26
C ILE A 81 3.79 8.10 29.67
N THR A 82 3.45 8.99 28.75
CA THR A 82 2.47 10.06 28.97
C THR A 82 1.23 9.86 28.11
N ASN A 83 0.11 10.49 28.48
CA ASN A 83 -1.10 10.47 27.68
C ASN A 83 -1.16 11.73 26.80
N ARG A 84 -1.59 11.58 25.55
CA ARG A 84 -1.97 12.68 24.65
C ARG A 84 -3.47 12.61 24.42
N GLY A 85 -4.24 13.32 25.24
CA GLY A 85 -5.70 13.17 25.27
C GLY A 85 -6.13 11.90 26.02
N THR A 86 -7.24 11.29 25.60
CA THR A 86 -7.88 10.18 26.32
C THR A 86 -7.59 8.80 25.76
N ASP A 87 -7.18 8.71 24.49
CA ASP A 87 -7.08 7.47 23.72
C ASP A 87 -5.69 7.22 23.12
N VAL A 88 -4.74 8.14 23.36
CA VAL A 88 -3.35 8.04 22.88
C VAL A 88 -2.37 8.06 24.06
N ILE A 89 -1.44 7.12 24.05
CA ILE A 89 -0.23 7.15 24.89
C ILE A 89 0.99 7.46 24.03
N THR A 90 1.98 8.13 24.63
CA THR A 90 3.21 8.55 23.94
C THR A 90 4.43 8.20 24.76
N VAL A 91 5.53 7.89 24.07
CA VAL A 91 6.81 7.60 24.69
C VAL A 91 7.96 8.12 23.81
N VAL A 92 8.93 8.74 24.47
CA VAL A 92 10.25 9.03 23.88
C VAL A 92 11.20 7.94 24.35
N GLY A 93 11.96 7.37 23.43
CA GLY A 93 12.82 6.23 23.73
C GLY A 93 14.05 6.15 22.85
N LYS A 94 14.82 5.10 23.14
CA LYS A 94 15.99 4.69 22.35
C LYS A 94 15.94 3.19 22.08
N VAL A 95 16.64 2.75 21.04
CA VAL A 95 16.91 1.32 20.83
C VAL A 95 18.12 0.92 21.66
N THR A 96 18.01 -0.20 22.36
CA THR A 96 19.11 -0.83 23.08
C THR A 96 19.34 -2.25 22.55
N GLY A 97 20.59 -2.72 22.63
CA GLY A 97 21.00 -4.00 22.06
C GLY A 97 22.40 -3.94 21.48
N ALA A 98 23.00 -5.11 21.22
CA ALA A 98 24.39 -5.21 20.74
C ALA A 98 24.61 -4.50 19.39
N ASN A 99 23.58 -4.45 18.54
CA ASN A 99 23.62 -3.82 17.21
C ASN A 99 22.76 -2.55 17.15
N ALA A 100 22.39 -1.97 18.29
CA ALA A 100 21.55 -0.79 18.30
C ALA A 100 22.32 0.44 17.83
N ASN A 101 21.75 1.18 16.87
CA ASN A 101 22.26 2.50 16.52
C ASN A 101 21.97 3.48 17.66
N GLN A 102 22.98 3.81 18.46
CA GLN A 102 22.81 4.71 19.62
C GLN A 102 22.51 6.17 19.24
N GLN A 103 22.71 6.54 17.97
CA GLN A 103 22.34 7.85 17.46
C GLN A 103 20.86 7.95 17.08
N ALA A 104 20.20 6.80 16.88
CA ALA A 104 18.78 6.77 16.59
C ALA A 104 17.98 7.27 17.81
N ARG A 105 17.01 8.13 17.53
CA ARG A 105 15.99 8.59 18.46
C ARG A 105 14.67 7.98 18.08
N ILE A 106 13.89 7.61 19.08
CA ILE A 106 12.56 7.06 18.89
C ILE A 106 11.52 7.96 19.53
N TYR A 107 10.46 8.19 18.76
CA TYR A 107 9.20 8.69 19.27
C TYR A 107 8.12 7.67 18.91
N ALA A 108 7.30 7.25 19.87
CA ALA A 108 6.21 6.35 19.58
C ALA A 108 4.90 6.83 20.21
N GLU A 109 3.82 6.59 19.49
CA GLU A 109 2.46 6.76 19.98
C GLU A 109 1.67 5.47 19.79
N ALA A 110 0.73 5.19 20.68
CA ALA A 110 -0.23 4.14 20.50
C ALA A 110 -1.64 4.68 20.70
N LYS A 111 -2.52 4.41 19.74
CA LYS A 111 -3.93 4.76 19.77
C LYS A 111 -4.75 3.49 19.83
N CYS A 112 -5.62 3.38 20.84
CA CYS A 112 -6.37 2.15 21.07
C CYS A 112 -7.82 2.28 20.62
N SER A 113 -8.27 1.26 19.90
CA SER A 113 -9.62 1.15 19.39
C SER A 113 -10.60 0.71 20.50
N PRO A 114 -11.84 1.23 20.51
CA PRO A 114 -12.89 0.76 21.40
C PRO A 114 -13.22 -0.74 21.25
N VAL A 115 -12.85 -1.37 20.13
CA VAL A 115 -13.11 -2.79 19.87
C VAL A 115 -11.94 -3.72 20.25
N GLY A 116 -10.96 -3.23 21.03
CA GLY A 116 -9.99 -4.09 21.73
C GLY A 116 -8.68 -4.39 20.99
N PHE A 117 -8.17 -3.44 20.23
CA PHE A 117 -6.81 -3.48 19.68
C PHE A 117 -6.13 -2.11 19.79
N CYS A 118 -4.81 -2.06 19.70
CA CYS A 118 -4.05 -0.80 19.65
C CYS A 118 -3.15 -0.74 18.43
N VAL A 119 -3.17 0.41 17.75
CA VAL A 119 -2.21 0.69 16.68
C VAL A 119 -1.02 1.40 17.31
N THR A 120 0.18 0.85 17.12
CA THR A 120 1.45 1.47 17.51
C THR A 120 2.07 2.12 16.29
N TYR A 121 2.48 3.37 16.47
CA TYR A 121 3.19 4.19 15.49
C TYR A 121 4.55 4.50 16.10
N LEU A 122 5.63 4.17 15.40
CA LEU A 122 6.99 4.32 15.88
C LEU A 122 7.82 5.07 14.84
N ALA A 123 8.20 6.29 15.18
CA ALA A 123 9.11 7.12 14.41
C ALA A 123 10.56 6.83 14.82
N THR A 124 11.43 6.66 13.83
CA THR A 124 12.88 6.60 14.01
C THR A 124 13.55 7.69 13.18
N SER A 125 14.59 8.31 13.74
CA SER A 125 15.39 9.34 13.06
C SER A 125 16.69 9.59 13.83
N ASP A 126 17.61 10.35 13.24
CA ASP A 126 18.65 11.02 14.03
C ASP A 126 18.07 12.17 14.89
N ALA A 127 18.90 12.71 15.78
CA ALA A 127 18.50 13.79 16.70
C ALA A 127 18.17 15.13 16.01
N ALA A 128 18.70 15.38 14.82
CA ALA A 128 18.46 16.64 14.09
C ALA A 128 17.09 16.65 13.40
N HIS A 129 16.57 15.47 13.01
CA HIS A 129 15.35 15.36 12.21
C HIS A 129 14.14 14.76 12.96
N ILE A 130 14.32 14.22 14.18
CA ILE A 130 13.26 13.49 14.89
C ILE A 130 12.00 14.31 15.15
N GLU A 131 12.12 15.62 15.41
CA GLU A 131 10.93 16.46 15.64
C GLU A 131 10.08 16.61 14.37
N ASN A 132 10.69 16.65 13.18
CA ASN A 132 9.94 16.69 11.91
C ASN A 132 9.19 15.37 11.67
N VAL A 133 9.85 14.25 11.93
CA VAL A 133 9.25 12.91 11.80
C VAL A 133 8.12 12.72 12.81
N LYS A 134 8.30 13.21 14.04
CA LYS A 134 7.28 13.21 15.09
C LYS A 134 6.02 13.98 14.67
N ILE A 135 6.15 15.16 14.05
CA ILE A 135 4.98 15.92 13.55
C ILE A 135 4.20 15.10 12.52
N ALA A 136 4.89 14.43 11.59
CA ALA A 136 4.26 13.57 10.61
C ALA A 136 3.56 12.36 11.26
N LEU A 137 4.21 11.72 12.24
CA LEU A 137 3.62 10.62 13.01
C LEU A 137 2.35 11.07 13.74
N GLN A 138 2.39 12.20 14.44
CA GLN A 138 1.23 12.74 15.16
C GLN A 138 0.08 13.03 14.21
N THR A 139 0.37 13.63 13.04
CA THR A 139 -0.63 13.83 11.99
C THR A 139 -1.25 12.51 11.56
N PHE A 140 -0.45 11.45 11.43
CA PHE A 140 -0.94 10.12 11.04
C PHE A 140 -1.83 9.47 12.12
N VAL A 141 -1.48 9.65 13.39
CA VAL A 141 -2.29 9.19 14.53
C VAL A 141 -3.61 9.98 14.63
N ASP A 142 -3.57 11.28 14.38
CA ASP A 142 -4.74 12.16 14.45
C ASP A 142 -5.72 11.87 13.30
N ASN A 143 -5.20 11.56 12.11
CA ASN A 143 -6.00 11.11 10.97
C ASN A 143 -6.58 9.70 11.14
N THR A 144 -6.14 8.95 12.16
CA THR A 144 -6.61 7.60 12.40
C THR A 144 -8.00 7.62 13.04
N VAL A 145 -8.95 6.97 12.37
CA VAL A 145 -10.33 6.81 12.82
C VAL A 145 -10.64 5.32 12.95
N PHE A 146 -11.34 4.97 14.03
CA PHE A 146 -11.90 3.63 14.23
C PHE A 146 -13.39 3.63 13.90
N GLN A 147 -13.81 2.62 13.17
CA GLN A 147 -15.17 2.32 12.77
C GLN A 147 -15.49 0.88 13.18
N GLN A 148 -16.74 0.45 13.00
CA GLN A 148 -17.04 -0.96 13.22
C GLN A 148 -16.30 -1.83 12.18
N PRO A 149 -15.67 -2.93 12.61
CA PRO A 149 -15.16 -3.95 11.73
C PRO A 149 -16.21 -4.44 10.73
N SER A 150 -15.79 -4.70 9.50
CA SER A 150 -16.61 -5.34 8.50
C SER A 150 -15.85 -6.46 7.79
N ASN A 151 -16.62 -7.42 7.26
CA ASN A 151 -16.10 -8.43 6.33
C ASN A 151 -16.13 -7.92 4.88
N GLU A 152 -16.29 -6.61 4.68
CA GLU A 152 -16.20 -5.99 3.35
C GLU A 152 -14.77 -6.19 2.83
N SER A 153 -14.64 -6.66 1.59
CA SER A 153 -13.32 -6.76 0.95
C SER A 153 -12.63 -5.39 0.95
N PRO A 154 -11.30 -5.32 1.17
CA PRO A 154 -10.55 -4.09 0.99
C PRO A 154 -10.68 -3.50 -0.43
N TYR A 155 -11.03 -4.33 -1.42
CA TYR A 155 -11.24 -3.91 -2.79
C TYR A 155 -12.72 -3.71 -3.16
N ALA A 156 -13.68 -3.85 -2.23
CA ALA A 156 -15.10 -3.70 -2.53
C ALA A 156 -15.47 -2.36 -3.19
N ARG A 157 -14.67 -1.31 -2.92
CA ARG A 157 -14.81 0.04 -3.50
C ARG A 157 -13.62 0.42 -4.37
N PHE A 158 -12.86 -0.55 -4.87
CA PHE A 158 -11.70 -0.31 -5.70
C PHE A 158 -12.10 0.39 -7.00
N ASN A 159 -11.49 1.56 -7.25
CA ASN A 159 -11.76 2.35 -8.45
C ASN A 159 -10.78 1.93 -9.54
N TRP A 160 -11.20 0.98 -10.37
CA TRP A 160 -10.36 0.43 -11.45
C TRP A 160 -9.96 1.48 -12.49
N LYS A 161 -10.85 2.42 -12.83
CA LYS A 161 -10.50 3.49 -13.79
C LYS A 161 -9.35 4.33 -13.24
N LYS A 162 -9.48 4.83 -12.01
CA LYS A 162 -8.42 5.61 -11.37
C LYS A 162 -7.11 4.81 -11.24
N PHE A 163 -7.20 3.53 -10.94
CA PHE A 163 -6.02 2.68 -10.80
C PHE A 163 -5.29 2.42 -12.13
N LEU A 164 -6.03 2.16 -13.20
CA LEU A 164 -5.48 1.81 -14.52
C LEU A 164 -5.07 3.03 -15.37
N ASP A 165 -5.51 4.23 -15.00
CA ASP A 165 -5.19 5.45 -15.74
C ASP A 165 -3.68 5.73 -15.76
N GLY A 166 -3.12 5.81 -16.97
CA GLY A 166 -1.70 6.03 -17.21
C GLY A 166 -0.84 4.78 -16.97
N LYS A 167 -1.44 3.59 -16.82
CA LYS A 167 -0.70 2.36 -16.51
C LYS A 167 -0.39 1.51 -17.74
N ILE A 168 0.61 0.67 -17.61
CA ILE A 168 0.90 -0.43 -18.53
C ILE A 168 0.59 -1.77 -17.84
N LEU A 169 -0.13 -2.65 -18.54
CA LEU A 169 -0.34 -4.05 -18.17
C LEU A 169 0.68 -4.92 -18.89
N LEU A 170 1.42 -5.73 -18.13
CA LEU A 170 2.52 -6.54 -18.62
C LEU A 170 2.32 -8.01 -18.22
N ALA A 171 2.24 -8.91 -19.20
CA ALA A 171 2.43 -10.34 -18.95
C ALA A 171 3.82 -10.76 -19.41
N MET A 172 4.64 -11.20 -18.44
CA MET A 172 5.94 -11.79 -18.69
C MET A 172 5.84 -13.30 -18.56
N GLY A 173 6.28 -14.03 -19.59
CA GLY A 173 6.51 -15.46 -19.47
C GLY A 173 7.94 -15.80 -19.85
N TYR A 174 8.64 -16.49 -18.96
CA TYR A 174 9.99 -16.98 -19.21
C TYR A 174 9.92 -18.37 -19.85
N ASP A 175 10.09 -18.44 -21.16
CA ASP A 175 10.58 -19.68 -21.79
C ASP A 175 12.06 -19.48 -22.10
N ALA A 176 12.87 -20.54 -21.89
CA ALA A 176 14.33 -20.52 -22.05
C ALA A 176 14.84 -19.96 -23.40
N ASN A 177 13.99 -19.86 -24.43
CA ASN A 177 14.34 -19.42 -25.78
C ASN A 177 13.45 -18.30 -26.35
N SER A 178 12.57 -17.65 -25.57
CA SER A 178 11.80 -16.51 -26.07
C SER A 178 11.39 -15.53 -24.97
N LYS A 179 11.70 -14.24 -25.14
CA LYS A 179 11.19 -13.16 -24.30
C LYS A 179 9.71 -12.93 -24.65
N ARG A 180 8.79 -13.45 -23.82
CA ARG A 180 7.35 -13.19 -23.97
C ARG A 180 7.04 -11.84 -23.33
N ILE A 181 6.64 -10.86 -24.13
CA ILE A 181 6.13 -9.59 -23.63
C ILE A 181 4.80 -9.35 -24.34
N ASP A 182 3.73 -9.31 -23.56
CA ASP A 182 2.47 -8.74 -23.99
C ASP A 182 2.28 -7.46 -23.17
N GLU A 183 2.27 -6.33 -23.88
CA GLU A 183 2.15 -4.99 -23.29
C GLU A 183 0.83 -4.35 -23.70
N VAL A 184 0.13 -3.73 -22.74
CA VAL A 184 -1.00 -2.86 -23.02
C VAL A 184 -0.90 -1.59 -22.18
N ASP A 185 -0.63 -0.47 -22.83
CA ASP A 185 -0.66 0.86 -22.25
C ASP A 185 -2.10 1.39 -22.22
N LEU A 186 -2.57 1.85 -21.05
CA LEU A 186 -3.90 2.37 -20.78
C LEU A 186 -3.81 3.85 -20.41
N CYS A 187 -4.03 4.72 -21.40
CA CYS A 187 -3.86 6.16 -21.20
C CYS A 187 -5.08 6.79 -20.54
N ALA A 188 -4.85 7.85 -19.75
CA ALA A 188 -5.89 8.51 -18.97
C ALA A 188 -7.00 9.13 -19.83
N ASP A 189 -6.67 9.52 -21.07
CA ASP A 189 -7.61 10.01 -22.10
C ASP A 189 -8.57 8.92 -22.62
N GLY A 190 -8.43 7.68 -22.16
CA GLY A 190 -9.22 6.54 -22.58
C GLY A 190 -8.69 5.87 -23.84
N SER A 191 -7.52 6.26 -24.36
CA SER A 191 -6.85 5.55 -25.45
C SER A 191 -5.98 4.41 -24.93
N PHE A 192 -5.78 3.36 -25.73
CA PHE A 192 -4.82 2.30 -25.42
C PHE A 192 -3.86 2.06 -26.57
N ARG A 193 -2.69 1.50 -26.23
CA ARG A 193 -1.73 0.95 -27.20
C ARG A 193 -1.32 -0.42 -26.73
N SER A 194 -1.18 -1.37 -27.64
CA SER A 194 -0.72 -2.71 -27.26
C SER A 194 0.37 -3.20 -28.20
N ASP A 195 1.29 -4.00 -27.68
CA ASP A 195 2.23 -4.79 -28.47
C ASP A 195 2.17 -6.23 -27.97
N ILE A 196 1.51 -7.09 -28.75
CA ILE A 196 1.19 -8.46 -28.34
C ILE A 196 1.92 -9.44 -29.24
N THR A 197 2.76 -10.29 -28.65
CA THR A 197 3.61 -11.24 -29.40
C THR A 197 2.93 -12.59 -29.63
N ARG A 198 1.92 -12.96 -28.82
CA ARG A 198 1.02 -14.12 -29.02
C ARG A 198 -0.45 -13.71 -28.93
N THR A 199 -1.38 -14.61 -28.63
CA THR A 199 -2.77 -14.17 -28.35
C THR A 199 -2.88 -13.31 -27.08
N GLY A 200 -1.87 -13.39 -26.19
CA GLY A 200 -1.69 -12.53 -25.01
C GLY A 200 -2.91 -12.33 -24.13
N ILE A 201 -3.16 -11.09 -23.69
CA ILE A 201 -4.35 -10.71 -22.91
C ILE A 201 -5.66 -11.07 -23.65
N PHE A 202 -5.60 -11.10 -24.99
CA PHE A 202 -6.71 -11.45 -25.88
C PHE A 202 -6.83 -12.98 -26.11
N LYS A 203 -6.15 -13.83 -25.33
CA LYS A 203 -6.18 -15.30 -25.47
C LYS A 203 -7.61 -15.86 -25.48
N GLY A 204 -7.92 -16.63 -26.52
CA GLY A 204 -9.25 -17.20 -26.77
C GLY A 204 -10.16 -16.30 -27.61
N GLN A 205 -9.73 -15.09 -27.96
CA GLN A 205 -10.43 -14.17 -28.86
C GLN A 205 -9.56 -13.98 -30.11
N ALA A 206 -10.15 -14.19 -31.30
CA ALA A 206 -9.59 -14.29 -32.65
C ALA A 206 -8.06 -14.10 -32.91
N LYS A 207 -7.50 -14.81 -33.91
CA LYS A 207 -6.07 -14.69 -34.33
C LYS A 207 -5.62 -13.28 -34.77
N GLY A 208 -6.52 -12.30 -34.92
CA GLY A 208 -6.26 -10.96 -35.48
C GLY A 208 -5.62 -9.93 -34.54
N TYR A 209 -5.51 -10.21 -33.23
CA TYR A 209 -5.08 -9.23 -32.22
C TYR A 209 -3.57 -9.14 -31.99
N GLN A 210 -2.76 -9.93 -32.70
CA GLN A 210 -1.30 -9.88 -32.63
C GLN A 210 -0.70 -8.57 -33.20
N GLY A 211 0.49 -8.24 -32.69
CA GLY A 211 1.29 -7.08 -33.06
C GLY A 211 0.78 -5.78 -32.44
N LYS A 212 1.21 -4.66 -33.03
CA LYS A 212 0.88 -3.33 -32.53
C LYS A 212 -0.58 -2.96 -32.81
N LYS A 213 -1.37 -2.72 -31.77
CA LYS A 213 -2.74 -2.22 -31.87
C LYS A 213 -2.90 -0.92 -31.07
N ARG A 214 -4.00 -0.23 -31.36
CA ARG A 214 -4.44 0.98 -30.67
C ARG A 214 -5.95 1.12 -30.79
N GLY A 215 -6.52 1.91 -29.90
CA GLY A 215 -7.96 2.08 -29.81
C GLY A 215 -8.34 2.84 -28.54
N SER A 216 -9.59 2.68 -28.11
CA SER A 216 -10.07 3.18 -26.84
C SER A 216 -10.33 2.03 -25.87
N TRP A 217 -10.23 2.32 -24.57
CA TRP A 217 -10.57 1.39 -23.51
C TRP A 217 -11.55 2.03 -22.54
N HIS A 218 -12.39 1.19 -21.95
CA HIS A 218 -13.27 1.56 -20.86
C HIS A 218 -13.27 0.43 -19.81
N VAL A 219 -13.56 0.75 -18.56
CA VAL A 219 -13.62 -0.24 -17.49
C VAL A 219 -14.89 -0.07 -16.66
N ALA A 220 -15.68 -1.14 -16.59
CA ALA A 220 -16.81 -1.25 -15.69
C ALA A 220 -16.33 -1.91 -14.38
N SER A 221 -16.40 -1.17 -13.28
CA SER A 221 -15.91 -1.61 -11.96
C SER A 221 -16.98 -2.36 -11.18
N HIS A 222 -16.61 -3.49 -10.59
CA HIS A 222 -17.46 -4.31 -9.71
C HIS A 222 -16.64 -4.80 -8.50
N GLY A 223 -16.18 -3.85 -7.66
CA GLY A 223 -15.36 -4.16 -6.47
C GLY A 223 -14.03 -4.83 -6.83
N GLU A 224 -13.82 -6.05 -6.35
CA GLU A 224 -12.63 -6.88 -6.63
C GLU A 224 -12.46 -7.27 -8.09
N LYS A 225 -13.52 -7.13 -8.89
CA LYS A 225 -13.51 -7.47 -10.31
C LYS A 225 -13.84 -6.26 -11.16
N ALA A 226 -13.40 -6.30 -12.40
CA ALA A 226 -13.82 -5.35 -13.41
C ALA A 226 -13.87 -5.99 -14.79
N VAL A 227 -14.64 -5.40 -15.70
CA VAL A 227 -14.58 -5.74 -17.11
C VAL A 227 -13.94 -4.57 -17.84
N ILE A 228 -12.78 -4.79 -18.43
CA ILE A 228 -12.16 -3.84 -19.36
C ILE A 228 -12.58 -4.19 -20.79
N THR A 229 -13.12 -3.20 -21.48
CA THR A 229 -13.54 -3.29 -22.89
C THR A 229 -12.53 -2.55 -23.74
N PHE A 230 -11.98 -3.21 -24.75
CA PHE A 230 -11.09 -2.64 -25.76
C PHE A 230 -11.83 -2.48 -27.08
N THR A 231 -11.95 -1.24 -27.57
CA THR A 231 -12.50 -0.90 -28.89
C THR A 231 -11.35 -0.55 -29.82
N PHE A 232 -11.15 -1.32 -30.88
CA PHE A 232 -10.00 -1.18 -31.77
C PHE A 232 -10.27 -0.15 -32.87
N GLU A 233 -9.27 0.67 -33.22
CA GLU A 233 -9.40 1.61 -34.35
C GLU A 233 -9.55 0.90 -35.71
N LYS A 234 -8.91 -0.27 -35.85
CA LYS A 234 -9.09 -1.14 -37.02
C LYS A 234 -10.40 -1.91 -36.82
N LYS A 235 -11.08 -2.31 -37.91
CA LYS A 235 -12.33 -3.13 -37.92
C LYS A 235 -12.15 -4.54 -37.31
N LEU A 236 -11.57 -4.63 -36.13
CA LEU A 236 -11.53 -5.80 -35.28
C LEU A 236 -12.70 -5.68 -34.30
N PRO A 237 -13.33 -6.80 -33.94
CA PRO A 237 -14.33 -6.80 -32.88
C PRO A 237 -13.76 -6.27 -31.56
N ASP A 238 -14.61 -5.61 -30.79
CA ASP A 238 -14.30 -5.20 -29.43
C ASP A 238 -14.05 -6.43 -28.54
N VAL A 239 -13.24 -6.23 -27.50
CA VAL A 239 -12.80 -7.31 -26.61
C VAL A 239 -13.06 -6.93 -25.17
N ASP A 240 -13.88 -7.74 -24.49
CA ASP A 240 -14.11 -7.67 -23.06
C ASP A 240 -13.20 -8.65 -22.31
N ILE A 241 -12.59 -8.17 -21.23
CA ILE A 241 -11.65 -8.91 -20.41
C ILE A 241 -12.00 -8.70 -18.93
N GLU A 242 -12.23 -9.79 -18.21
CA GLU A 242 -12.38 -9.73 -16.75
C GLU A 242 -11.00 -9.55 -16.10
N LEU A 243 -10.92 -8.53 -15.25
CA LEU A 243 -9.83 -8.23 -14.34
C LEU A 243 -10.24 -8.67 -12.93
N GLU A 244 -9.30 -9.23 -12.18
CA GLU A 244 -9.47 -9.58 -10.78
C GLU A 244 -8.29 -9.02 -9.98
N ALA A 245 -8.59 -8.24 -8.93
CA ALA A 245 -7.60 -7.77 -7.98
C ALA A 245 -7.54 -8.75 -6.81
N ARG A 246 -6.38 -9.36 -6.59
CA ARG A 246 -6.15 -10.31 -5.51
C ARG A 246 -4.73 -10.17 -4.98
N ASP A 247 -4.55 -10.08 -3.67
CA ASP A 247 -3.23 -10.01 -3.02
C ASP A 247 -2.33 -8.89 -3.61
N GLU A 248 -2.91 -7.72 -3.89
CA GLU A 248 -2.27 -6.57 -4.57
C GLU A 248 -1.77 -6.85 -5.99
N GLU A 249 -2.22 -7.93 -6.61
CA GLU A 249 -1.85 -8.35 -7.96
C GLU A 249 -3.08 -8.35 -8.88
N ILE A 250 -2.86 -8.09 -10.16
CA ILE A 250 -3.91 -8.11 -11.17
C ILE A 250 -3.87 -9.43 -11.91
N TYR A 251 -5.02 -10.09 -11.99
CA TYR A 251 -5.19 -11.34 -12.69
C TYR A 251 -6.16 -11.19 -13.86
N ILE A 252 -5.83 -11.88 -14.95
CA ILE A 252 -6.66 -11.99 -16.14
C ILE A 252 -6.73 -13.47 -16.49
N LYS A 253 -7.94 -14.05 -16.41
CA LYS A 253 -8.16 -15.49 -16.65
C LYS A 253 -7.17 -16.37 -15.85
N GLY A 254 -6.90 -15.99 -14.59
CA GLY A 254 -5.98 -16.69 -13.68
C GLY A 254 -4.48 -16.49 -13.97
N THR A 255 -4.11 -15.68 -14.97
CA THR A 255 -2.72 -15.30 -15.24
C THR A 255 -2.43 -13.94 -14.60
N ARG A 256 -1.34 -13.84 -13.86
CA ARG A 256 -0.89 -12.58 -13.26
C ARG A 256 -0.36 -11.61 -14.32
N TYR A 257 -0.77 -10.36 -14.21
CA TYR A 257 -0.24 -9.21 -14.96
C TYR A 257 0.43 -8.25 -13.98
N PHE A 258 1.60 -7.75 -14.38
CA PHE A 258 2.27 -6.66 -13.69
C PHE A 258 1.69 -5.33 -14.16
N VAL A 259 1.55 -4.39 -13.24
CA VAL A 259 1.08 -3.03 -13.52
C VAL A 259 2.19 -2.05 -13.20
N GLY A 260 2.48 -1.14 -14.12
CA GLY A 260 3.47 -0.07 -13.94
C GLY A 260 3.00 1.23 -14.56
N GLU A 261 3.78 2.30 -14.41
CA GLU A 261 3.54 3.54 -15.15
C GLU A 261 3.84 3.33 -16.65
N SER A 262 2.99 3.85 -17.53
CA SER A 262 3.25 3.87 -18.96
C SER A 262 4.10 5.08 -19.34
N GLU A 263 5.23 4.86 -20.01
CA GLU A 263 6.01 5.94 -20.63
C GLU A 263 5.42 6.43 -21.97
N ARG A 264 4.43 5.69 -22.51
CA ARG A 264 3.82 5.96 -23.82
C ARG A 264 2.54 6.79 -23.71
N CYS A 265 1.95 6.85 -22.52
CA CYS A 265 0.85 7.73 -22.19
C CYS A 265 1.43 9.07 -21.69
N LYS A 266 1.45 10.06 -22.58
CA LYS A 266 1.85 11.44 -22.28
C LYS A 266 0.66 12.35 -22.41
#